data_AF-A0A5N6UTF6-F1
#
_entry.id   AF-A0A5N6UTF6-F1
#
_cell.length_a   1.000
_cell.length_b   1.000
_cell.length_c   1.000
_cell.angle_alpha   90.00
_cell.angle_beta   90.00
_cell.angle_gamma   90.00
#
_symmetry.space_group_name_H-M   'P 1'
#
loop_
_entity.id
_entity.type
_entity.pdbx_description
1 polymer ?
#
loop_
_entity_poly.entity_id
_entity_poly.type
_entity_poly.pdbx_seq_one_letter_code
_entity_poly.pdbx_strand_id
1 'polypeptide(L)'
;MPPSRTEPISHELFPGIRSSVQRMRNPETDYALLRRFDTIFLIDDSSSMRGQNWQETLDALVNISPICTRHDPDGVDIYFLKHRNPTDTQGAFRMVTTPQSVENIFGSVYPHGDTPIGARLKQILQPYMENLAESLRHGGTDTDSISTVRPINIIVITDGKPTDRLEDDLVATIVATAKKLDEWHADEWQVGIQFFQVGHDKNVTKYLEYLDDSLSEKHGVRDMIDTVTWDKDPGELSADTILKVVLGAVDRRYDRQRVRSSF
;
A
#
# COMPACT_ATOMS: atom_id res chain seq x y z
N MET A 1 54.88 -43.96 46.93
CA MET A 1 54.68 -44.45 45.54
C MET A 1 54.14 -43.30 44.71
N PRO A 2 54.65 -43.07 43.49
CA PRO A 2 53.86 -42.59 42.35
C PRO A 2 53.22 -43.80 41.62
N PRO A 3 52.42 -43.61 40.54
CA PRO A 3 51.78 -42.38 40.04
C PRO A 3 50.30 -42.36 40.57
N SER A 4 49.18 -42.01 39.92
CA SER A 4 48.83 -41.70 38.53
C SER A 4 47.65 -40.72 38.41
N ARG A 5 47.44 -40.24 37.18
CA ARG A 5 46.37 -39.35 36.68
C ARG A 5 45.28 -40.17 35.98
N THR A 6 44.02 -39.78 36.09
CA THR A 6 42.92 -40.20 35.20
C THR A 6 42.29 -38.97 34.55
N GLU A 7 41.84 -39.08 33.31
CA GLU A 7 41.36 -37.94 32.51
C GLU A 7 39.82 -37.82 32.52
N PRO A 8 39.26 -36.61 32.40
CA PRO A 8 37.83 -36.43 32.21
C PRO A 8 37.41 -36.76 30.77
N ILE A 9 36.28 -37.44 30.61
CA ILE A 9 35.72 -37.80 29.30
C ILE A 9 35.26 -36.52 28.56
N SER A 10 35.65 -36.40 27.29
CA SER A 10 35.16 -35.35 26.41
C SER A 10 33.69 -35.59 26.04
N HIS A 11 32.80 -34.68 26.44
CA HIS A 11 31.43 -34.68 25.92
C HIS A 11 31.42 -34.28 24.45
N GLU A 12 31.15 -35.24 23.56
CA GLU A 12 30.84 -34.93 22.16
C GLU A 12 29.51 -34.18 22.08
N LEU A 13 29.55 -33.00 21.45
CA LEU A 13 28.36 -32.20 21.19
C LEU A 13 27.60 -32.79 20.00
N PHE A 14 26.53 -33.53 20.28
CA PHE A 14 25.53 -33.86 19.28
C PHE A 14 25.07 -32.58 18.56
N PRO A 15 25.15 -32.48 17.22
CA PRO A 15 24.72 -31.31 16.49
C PRO A 15 23.21 -31.09 16.67
N GLY A 16 22.85 -30.17 17.58
CA GLY A 16 21.47 -29.83 17.87
C GLY A 16 20.77 -29.38 16.58
N ILE A 17 19.64 -30.02 16.27
CA ILE A 17 18.80 -29.68 15.12
C ILE A 17 18.48 -28.19 15.20
N ARG A 18 19.05 -27.39 14.30
CA ARG A 18 18.60 -26.03 14.07
C ARG A 18 17.21 -26.12 13.48
N SER A 19 16.19 -25.97 14.32
CA SER A 19 14.80 -25.88 13.90
C SER A 19 14.64 -24.62 13.05
N SER A 20 14.81 -24.79 11.73
CA SER A 20 14.49 -23.78 10.73
C SER A 20 12.98 -23.61 10.70
N VAL A 21 12.44 -22.85 11.65
CA VAL A 21 11.04 -22.42 11.67
C VAL A 21 10.88 -21.32 10.60
N GLN A 22 11.00 -21.74 9.33
CA GLN A 22 10.18 -21.16 8.28
C GLN A 22 8.74 -21.40 8.72
N ARG A 23 8.14 -20.39 9.38
CA ARG A 23 6.70 -20.32 9.53
C ARG A 23 6.13 -20.45 8.13
N MET A 24 5.42 -21.54 7.85
CA MET A 24 4.61 -21.63 6.64
C MET A 24 3.61 -20.48 6.71
N ARG A 25 3.81 -19.47 5.87
CA ARG A 25 2.88 -18.34 5.77
C ARG A 25 1.55 -18.88 5.27
N ASN A 26 0.48 -18.34 5.79
CA ASN A 26 -0.85 -18.59 5.27
C ASN A 26 -1.37 -17.26 4.73
N PRO A 27 -1.38 -17.04 3.40
CA PRO A 27 -1.84 -15.78 2.81
C PRO A 27 -3.23 -15.38 3.31
N GLU A 28 -4.15 -16.33 3.52
CA GLU A 28 -5.49 -16.06 4.08
C GLU A 28 -5.46 -15.49 5.53
N THR A 29 -4.43 -15.81 6.31
CA THR A 29 -4.20 -15.22 7.65
C THR A 29 -3.55 -13.84 7.58
N ASP A 30 -2.75 -13.59 6.54
CA ASP A 30 -2.08 -12.30 6.35
C ASP A 30 -3.03 -11.28 5.69
N TYR A 31 -3.77 -11.66 4.63
CA TYR A 31 -4.89 -10.91 4.04
C TYR A 31 -6.02 -10.60 5.02
N ALA A 32 -6.13 -11.34 6.13
CA ALA A 32 -7.09 -11.01 7.20
C ALA A 32 -6.86 -9.61 7.81
N LEU A 33 -5.67 -9.02 7.64
CA LEU A 33 -5.39 -7.64 8.03
C LEU A 33 -6.17 -6.60 7.22
N LEU A 34 -6.53 -6.88 5.95
CA LEU A 34 -7.31 -5.96 5.12
C LEU A 34 -8.66 -5.58 5.75
N ARG A 35 -9.22 -6.45 6.61
CA ARG A 35 -10.42 -6.18 7.42
C ARG A 35 -10.29 -4.98 8.38
N ARG A 36 -9.08 -4.44 8.56
CA ARG A 36 -8.80 -3.24 9.37
C ARG A 36 -8.72 -1.95 8.55
N PHE A 37 -8.71 -2.02 7.22
CA PHE A 37 -8.43 -0.88 6.35
C PHE A 37 -9.54 -0.70 5.31
N ASP A 38 -10.03 0.52 5.09
CA ASP A 38 -10.84 0.82 3.91
C ASP A 38 -9.88 0.87 2.70
N THR A 39 -10.08 0.01 1.71
CA THR A 39 -9.16 -0.12 0.56
C THR A 39 -9.59 0.80 -0.57
N ILE A 40 -8.68 1.69 -0.99
CA ILE A 40 -8.94 2.69 -2.03
C ILE A 40 -8.02 2.45 -3.23
N PHE A 41 -8.57 2.09 -4.39
CA PHE A 41 -7.82 2.09 -5.64
C PHE A 41 -7.80 3.51 -6.24
N LEU A 42 -6.61 4.09 -6.41
CA LEU A 42 -6.40 5.35 -7.11
C LEU A 42 -5.72 5.09 -8.46
N ILE A 43 -6.52 5.11 -9.53
CA ILE A 43 -6.10 4.67 -10.86
C ILE A 43 -5.70 5.88 -11.71
N ASP A 44 -4.52 5.81 -12.30
CA ASP A 44 -4.03 6.77 -13.27
C ASP A 44 -4.77 6.64 -14.62
N ASP A 45 -5.52 7.68 -15.00
CA ASP A 45 -6.20 7.79 -16.29
C ASP A 45 -5.56 8.85 -17.20
N SER A 46 -4.26 9.11 -17.04
CA SER A 46 -3.47 10.07 -17.85
C SER A 46 -3.22 9.57 -19.29
N SER A 47 -2.72 10.45 -20.17
CA SER A 47 -2.47 10.09 -21.57
C SER A 47 -1.32 9.09 -21.78
N SER A 48 -0.38 8.96 -20.83
CA SER A 48 0.75 8.02 -20.92
C SER A 48 0.29 6.57 -20.81
N MET A 49 -0.69 6.30 -19.95
CA MET A 49 -1.24 4.98 -19.67
C MET A 49 -1.80 4.23 -20.90
N ARG A 50 -2.04 4.92 -22.03
CA ARG A 50 -2.69 4.35 -23.22
C ARG A 50 -1.97 3.12 -23.78
N GLY A 51 -2.75 2.10 -24.11
CA GLY A 51 -2.25 0.87 -24.71
C GLY A 51 -1.80 -0.11 -23.64
N GLN A 52 -0.51 -0.46 -23.61
CA GLN A 52 -0.02 -1.56 -22.79
C GLN A 52 -0.16 -1.31 -21.28
N ASN A 53 0.14 -0.10 -20.81
CA ASN A 53 0.09 0.24 -19.38
C ASN A 53 -1.35 0.20 -18.83
N TRP A 54 -2.37 0.53 -19.63
CA TRP A 54 -3.79 0.38 -19.30
C TRP A 54 -4.22 -1.10 -19.25
N GLN A 55 -3.67 -1.95 -20.12
CA GLN A 55 -3.89 -3.40 -20.04
C GLN A 55 -3.24 -3.98 -18.78
N GLU A 56 -1.99 -3.61 -18.48
CA GLU A 56 -1.30 -4.02 -17.24
C GLU A 56 -2.05 -3.56 -15.98
N THR A 57 -2.72 -2.41 -16.05
CA THR A 57 -3.58 -1.92 -14.96
C THR A 57 -4.84 -2.78 -14.80
N LEU A 58 -5.48 -3.20 -15.90
CA LEU A 58 -6.60 -4.15 -15.85
C LEU A 58 -6.15 -5.50 -15.31
N ASP A 59 -5.03 -6.03 -15.80
CA ASP A 59 -4.45 -7.31 -15.37
C ASP A 59 -4.13 -7.28 -13.86
N ALA A 60 -3.64 -6.14 -13.35
CA ALA A 60 -3.45 -5.91 -11.92
C ALA A 60 -4.76 -5.90 -11.13
N LEU A 61 -5.76 -5.14 -11.58
CA LEU A 61 -7.07 -5.08 -10.91
C LEU A 61 -7.76 -6.46 -10.87
N VAL A 62 -7.64 -7.26 -11.93
CA VAL A 62 -8.13 -8.65 -11.99
C VAL A 62 -7.42 -9.55 -10.97
N ASN A 63 -6.12 -9.36 -10.73
CA ASN A 63 -5.36 -10.15 -9.75
C ASN A 63 -5.63 -9.71 -8.29
N ILE A 64 -5.69 -8.41 -8.01
CA ILE A 64 -5.71 -7.90 -6.63
C ILE A 64 -7.13 -7.66 -6.09
N SER A 65 -8.09 -7.26 -6.93
CA SER A 65 -9.46 -6.98 -6.45
C SER A 65 -10.20 -8.20 -5.86
N PRO A 66 -10.03 -9.46 -6.32
CA PRO A 66 -10.68 -10.63 -5.70
C PRO A 66 -10.21 -10.93 -4.27
N ILE A 67 -9.09 -10.35 -3.85
CA ILE A 67 -8.57 -10.37 -2.48
C ILE A 67 -9.11 -9.17 -1.72
N CYS A 68 -8.95 -7.94 -2.25
CA CYS A 68 -9.47 -6.75 -1.57
C CYS A 68 -10.98 -6.84 -1.32
N THR A 69 -11.83 -7.12 -2.32
CA THR A 69 -13.30 -7.22 -2.12
C THR A 69 -13.76 -8.44 -1.31
N ARG A 70 -12.86 -9.37 -0.95
CA ARG A 70 -13.15 -10.53 -0.08
C ARG A 70 -12.83 -10.24 1.38
N HIS A 71 -11.80 -9.43 1.63
CA HIS A 71 -11.32 -9.13 2.97
C HIS A 71 -11.71 -7.72 3.43
N ASP A 72 -12.19 -6.84 2.54
CA ASP A 72 -12.81 -5.56 2.87
C ASP A 72 -14.34 -5.72 3.07
N PRO A 73 -14.91 -5.56 4.28
CA PRO A 73 -16.28 -6.01 4.59
C PRO A 73 -17.42 -5.26 3.87
N ASP A 74 -17.19 -3.99 3.54
CA ASP A 74 -18.10 -3.07 2.85
C ASP A 74 -17.67 -2.80 1.38
N GLY A 75 -16.55 -3.38 0.96
CA GLY A 75 -16.02 -3.30 -0.41
C GLY A 75 -15.05 -2.15 -0.62
N VAL A 76 -14.43 -2.11 -1.79
CA VAL A 76 -13.36 -1.15 -2.10
C VAL A 76 -13.91 0.14 -2.70
N ASP A 77 -13.22 1.26 -2.48
CA ASP A 77 -13.50 2.51 -3.18
C ASP A 77 -12.60 2.65 -4.42
N ILE A 78 -13.14 3.12 -5.54
CA ILE A 78 -12.37 3.39 -6.77
C ILE A 78 -12.39 4.87 -7.09
N TYR A 79 -11.21 5.45 -7.25
CA TYR A 79 -10.96 6.80 -7.72
C TYR A 79 -10.09 6.75 -8.98
N PHE A 80 -10.33 7.67 -9.91
CA PHE A 80 -9.41 7.95 -11.01
C PHE A 80 -8.77 9.33 -10.81
N LEU A 81 -7.61 9.58 -11.42
CA LEU A 81 -6.95 10.90 -11.37
C LEU A 81 -7.87 12.01 -11.90
N LYS A 82 -8.52 11.82 -13.06
CA LYS A 82 -9.37 12.85 -13.69
C LYS A 82 -10.82 12.44 -13.93
N HIS A 83 -11.11 11.18 -14.23
CA HIS A 83 -12.49 10.70 -14.31
C HIS A 83 -13.18 10.86 -12.95
N ARG A 84 -14.47 11.20 -12.97
CA ARG A 84 -15.30 11.44 -11.79
C ARG A 84 -16.64 10.74 -12.00
N ASN A 85 -17.03 9.88 -11.06
CA ASN A 85 -18.41 9.44 -10.97
C ASN A 85 -19.33 10.66 -10.71
N PRO A 86 -20.28 11.01 -11.58
CA PRO A 86 -21.12 12.19 -11.40
C PRO A 86 -22.14 12.08 -10.25
N THR A 87 -22.25 10.92 -9.57
CA THR A 87 -23.17 10.73 -8.43
C THR A 87 -22.50 10.77 -7.05
N ASP A 88 -21.16 10.88 -6.97
CA ASP A 88 -20.40 10.98 -5.71
C ASP A 88 -19.76 12.38 -5.58
N THR A 89 -19.75 12.93 -4.37
CA THR A 89 -19.28 14.31 -4.10
C THR A 89 -17.77 14.49 -4.29
N GLN A 90 -16.99 13.42 -4.23
CA GLN A 90 -15.56 13.40 -4.55
C GLN A 90 -15.28 12.77 -5.93
N GLY A 91 -16.32 12.31 -6.63
CA GLY A 91 -16.24 11.61 -7.90
C GLY A 91 -15.74 10.17 -7.81
N ALA A 92 -15.90 9.51 -6.66
CA ALA A 92 -15.53 8.11 -6.42
C ALA A 92 -16.64 7.12 -6.80
N PHE A 93 -16.27 5.86 -7.04
CA PHE A 93 -17.20 4.72 -7.06
C PHE A 93 -17.06 4.00 -5.72
N ARG A 94 -18.09 4.07 -4.87
CA ARG A 94 -18.04 3.62 -3.47
C ARG A 94 -18.39 2.15 -3.29
N MET A 95 -17.87 1.52 -2.24
CA MET A 95 -18.36 0.23 -1.70
C MET A 95 -18.47 -0.87 -2.78
N VAL A 96 -17.43 -0.99 -3.62
CA VAL A 96 -17.39 -1.91 -4.76
C VAL A 96 -17.05 -3.31 -4.24
N THR A 97 -18.08 -4.16 -4.12
CA THR A 97 -18.01 -5.46 -3.44
C THR A 97 -17.72 -6.66 -4.36
N THR A 98 -17.51 -6.47 -5.67
CA THR A 98 -17.18 -7.58 -6.60
C THR A 98 -16.09 -7.19 -7.60
N PRO A 99 -15.18 -8.11 -7.99
CA PRO A 99 -14.18 -7.87 -9.04
C PRO A 99 -14.82 -7.49 -10.38
N GLN A 100 -15.93 -8.12 -10.76
CA GLN A 100 -16.63 -7.79 -12.00
C GLN A 100 -17.14 -6.34 -12.00
N SER A 101 -17.51 -5.79 -10.84
CA SER A 101 -17.85 -4.36 -10.71
C SER A 101 -16.62 -3.47 -10.90
N VAL A 102 -15.45 -3.87 -10.38
CA VAL A 102 -14.17 -3.16 -10.59
C VAL A 102 -13.81 -3.13 -12.09
N GLU A 103 -13.86 -4.28 -12.76
CA GLU A 103 -13.65 -4.41 -14.21
C GLU A 103 -14.62 -3.57 -15.03
N ASN A 104 -15.92 -3.59 -14.69
CA ASN A 104 -16.95 -2.82 -15.39
C ASN A 104 -16.76 -1.31 -15.22
N ILE A 105 -16.35 -0.85 -14.03
CA ILE A 105 -16.02 0.55 -13.77
C ILE A 105 -14.79 0.95 -14.59
N PHE A 106 -13.73 0.14 -14.56
CA PHE A 106 -12.50 0.37 -15.31
C PHE A 106 -12.74 0.45 -16.83
N GLY A 107 -13.50 -0.50 -17.38
CA GLY A 107 -13.89 -0.53 -18.79
C GLY A 107 -14.78 0.63 -19.24
N SER A 108 -15.34 1.42 -18.31
CA SER A 108 -16.10 2.63 -18.65
C SER A 108 -15.22 3.88 -18.83
N VAL A 109 -13.93 3.81 -18.44
CA VAL A 109 -12.99 4.94 -18.44
C VAL A 109 -11.98 4.82 -19.59
N TYR A 110 -11.54 5.96 -20.12
CA TYR A 110 -10.52 6.03 -21.18
C TYR A 110 -9.38 6.99 -20.82
N PRO A 111 -8.10 6.60 -20.98
CA PRO A 111 -6.98 7.44 -20.55
C PRO A 111 -6.81 8.71 -21.42
N HIS A 112 -6.64 9.86 -20.79
CA HIS A 112 -6.65 11.19 -21.39
C HIS A 112 -5.91 12.21 -20.51
N GLY A 113 -5.64 13.42 -21.01
CA GLY A 113 -5.05 14.51 -20.21
C GLY A 113 -3.73 14.15 -19.50
N ASP A 114 -3.53 14.73 -18.32
CA ASP A 114 -2.32 14.74 -17.50
C ASP A 114 -2.42 13.83 -16.25
N THR A 115 -1.40 13.89 -15.37
CA THR A 115 -1.15 12.94 -14.27
C THR A 115 -1.17 13.66 -12.89
N PRO A 116 -2.31 14.23 -12.45
CA PRO A 116 -2.41 15.03 -11.23
C PRO A 116 -2.55 14.17 -9.95
N ILE A 117 -1.52 13.39 -9.64
CA ILE A 117 -1.50 12.47 -8.50
C ILE A 117 -1.59 13.24 -7.17
N GLY A 118 -0.81 14.32 -7.02
CA GLY A 118 -0.78 15.11 -5.80
C GLY A 118 -2.12 15.78 -5.51
N ALA A 119 -2.69 16.49 -6.49
CA ALA A 119 -4.00 17.12 -6.36
C ALA A 119 -5.12 16.11 -6.10
N ARG A 120 -5.09 14.93 -6.74
CA ARG A 120 -6.13 13.91 -6.51
C ARG A 120 -5.99 13.22 -5.16
N LEU A 121 -4.76 12.90 -4.74
CA LEU A 121 -4.51 12.32 -3.42
C LEU A 121 -4.91 13.30 -2.30
N LYS A 122 -4.61 14.59 -2.47
CA LYS A 122 -5.04 15.69 -1.58
C LYS A 122 -6.57 15.77 -1.45
N GLN A 123 -7.31 15.60 -2.56
CA GLN A 123 -8.78 15.54 -2.56
C GLN A 123 -9.36 14.33 -1.79
N ILE A 124 -8.62 13.23 -1.70
CA ILE A 124 -9.00 12.02 -0.94
C ILE A 124 -8.64 12.18 0.55
N LEU A 125 -7.39 12.57 0.81
CA LEU A 125 -6.85 12.65 2.17
C LEU A 125 -7.44 13.80 2.99
N GLN A 126 -7.77 14.95 2.39
CA GLN A 126 -8.31 16.09 3.16
C GLN A 126 -9.62 15.75 3.91
N PRO A 127 -10.72 15.31 3.26
CA PRO A 127 -11.96 14.99 3.98
C PRO A 127 -11.82 13.81 4.94
N TYR A 128 -10.91 12.86 4.66
CA TYR A 128 -10.56 11.79 5.59
C TYR A 128 -9.90 12.33 6.87
N MET A 129 -8.91 13.20 6.72
CA MET A 129 -8.19 13.83 7.85
C MET A 129 -9.07 14.80 8.64
N GLU A 130 -10.04 15.45 8.00
CA GLU A 130 -11.06 16.27 8.67
C GLU A 130 -11.98 15.41 9.55
N ASN A 131 -12.48 14.28 9.02
CA ASN A 131 -13.28 13.30 9.78
C ASN A 131 -12.48 12.68 10.96
N LEU A 132 -11.22 12.28 10.73
CA LEU A 132 -10.32 11.78 11.77
C LEU A 132 -10.11 12.82 12.88
N ALA A 133 -9.87 14.08 12.52
CA ALA A 133 -9.73 15.18 13.47
C ALA A 133 -11.03 15.47 14.25
N GLU A 134 -12.20 15.24 13.67
CA GLU A 134 -13.49 15.39 14.37
C GLU A 134 -13.74 14.22 15.33
N SER A 135 -13.47 12.98 14.91
CA SER A 135 -13.57 11.78 15.75
C SER A 135 -12.68 11.89 17.00
N LEU A 136 -11.41 12.29 16.82
CA LEU A 136 -10.44 12.47 17.91
C LEU A 136 -10.83 13.59 18.90
N ARG A 137 -11.59 14.62 18.48
CA ARG A 137 -12.11 15.66 19.37
C ARG A 137 -13.27 15.17 20.24
N HIS A 138 -14.08 14.24 19.73
CA HIS A 138 -15.29 13.76 20.41
C HIS A 138 -15.05 12.52 21.28
N GLY A 139 -13.97 11.75 21.06
CA GLY A 139 -13.62 10.57 21.87
C GLY A 139 -13.12 10.86 23.30
N GLY A 140 -13.12 12.11 23.76
CA GLY A 140 -12.48 12.54 25.00
C GLY A 140 -13.38 12.60 26.24
N THR A 141 -13.86 11.46 26.75
CA THR A 141 -14.41 11.36 28.13
C THR A 141 -13.90 10.16 28.92
N ASP A 142 -13.66 9.02 28.28
CA ASP A 142 -13.21 7.78 28.90
C ASP A 142 -11.84 7.35 28.37
N THR A 143 -11.12 6.50 29.12
CA THR A 143 -9.65 6.38 29.05
C THR A 143 -9.06 5.65 27.82
N ASP A 144 -9.88 5.23 26.88
CA ASP A 144 -9.47 4.59 25.62
C ASP A 144 -10.09 5.34 24.43
N SER A 145 -9.57 6.54 24.14
CA SER A 145 -10.05 7.43 23.05
C SER A 145 -9.59 6.95 21.66
N ILE A 146 -9.97 5.71 21.31
CA ILE A 146 -9.74 5.09 20.01
C ILE A 146 -10.59 5.82 18.96
N SER A 147 -9.99 6.23 17.84
CA SER A 147 -10.76 6.86 16.77
C SER A 147 -11.75 5.87 16.15
N THR A 148 -12.96 6.35 15.89
CA THR A 148 -14.00 5.62 15.15
C THR A 148 -13.78 5.62 13.63
N VAL A 149 -12.75 6.32 13.14
CA VAL A 149 -12.42 6.40 11.71
C VAL A 149 -11.46 5.26 11.37
N ARG A 150 -11.93 4.33 10.54
CA ARG A 150 -11.15 3.18 10.07
C ARG A 150 -9.91 3.66 9.30
N PRO A 151 -8.73 3.04 9.53
CA PRO A 151 -7.54 3.27 8.72
C PRO A 151 -7.80 3.10 7.21
N ILE A 152 -7.05 3.79 6.36
CA ILE A 152 -7.17 3.67 4.88
C ILE A 152 -5.89 3.10 4.27
N ASN A 153 -6.05 2.31 3.21
CA ASN A 153 -4.97 1.81 2.36
C ASN A 153 -5.20 2.26 0.91
N ILE A 154 -4.41 3.25 0.44
CA ILE A 154 -4.54 3.80 -0.91
C ILE A 154 -3.55 3.11 -1.84
N ILE A 155 -4.06 2.28 -2.76
CA ILE A 155 -3.26 1.62 -3.80
C ILE A 155 -3.31 2.47 -5.08
N VAL A 156 -2.23 3.20 -5.33
CA VAL A 156 -2.05 4.12 -6.46
C VAL A 156 -1.41 3.38 -7.64
N ILE A 157 -2.18 3.13 -8.72
CA ILE A 157 -1.69 2.45 -9.92
C ILE A 157 -1.36 3.49 -11.00
N THR A 158 -0.09 3.58 -11.43
CA THR A 158 0.40 4.62 -12.37
C THR A 158 1.58 4.14 -13.21
N ASP A 159 1.78 4.73 -14.40
CA ASP A 159 3.00 4.56 -15.21
C ASP A 159 3.97 5.75 -15.11
N GLY A 160 3.62 6.78 -14.34
CA GLY A 160 4.15 8.13 -14.51
C GLY A 160 4.59 8.83 -13.22
N LYS A 161 4.81 10.14 -13.34
CA LYS A 161 5.11 11.04 -12.22
C LYS A 161 4.01 12.08 -12.09
N PRO A 162 3.83 12.67 -10.89
CA PRO A 162 2.99 13.85 -10.71
C PRO A 162 3.31 14.94 -11.74
N THR A 163 2.29 15.43 -12.46
CA THR A 163 2.36 16.64 -13.28
C THR A 163 1.76 17.87 -12.58
N ASP A 164 1.50 17.73 -11.28
CA ASP A 164 0.90 18.74 -10.42
C ASP A 164 1.72 20.06 -10.34
N ARG A 165 1.05 21.13 -9.94
CA ARG A 165 1.70 22.40 -9.58
C ARG A 165 2.18 22.36 -8.13
N LEU A 166 3.12 23.25 -7.78
CA LEU A 166 3.76 23.32 -6.45
C LEU A 166 2.78 23.41 -5.25
N GLU A 167 1.57 23.93 -5.45
CA GLU A 167 0.52 24.03 -4.41
C GLU A 167 -0.20 22.70 -4.14
N ASP A 168 -0.10 21.76 -5.08
CA ASP A 168 -0.67 20.40 -5.05
C ASP A 168 0.42 19.33 -5.18
N ASP A 169 1.68 19.67 -4.85
CA ASP A 169 2.81 18.75 -4.94
C ASP A 169 2.59 17.49 -4.09
N LEU A 170 2.95 16.33 -4.64
CA LEU A 170 2.73 15.03 -4.00
C LEU A 170 3.53 14.88 -2.69
N VAL A 171 4.79 15.31 -2.68
CA VAL A 171 5.65 15.24 -1.48
C VAL A 171 5.12 16.18 -0.40
N ALA A 172 4.74 17.41 -0.76
CA ALA A 172 4.13 18.36 0.15
C ALA A 172 2.82 17.83 0.75
N THR A 173 1.98 17.19 -0.07
CA THR A 173 0.70 16.57 0.35
C THR A 173 0.95 15.45 1.37
N ILE A 174 1.83 14.49 1.07
CA ILE A 174 2.08 13.35 1.98
C ILE A 174 2.78 13.81 3.26
N VAL A 175 3.79 14.70 3.16
CA VAL A 175 4.50 15.23 4.33
C VAL A 175 3.57 16.05 5.25
N ALA A 176 2.57 16.75 4.69
CA ALA A 176 1.57 17.44 5.49
C ALA A 176 0.62 16.47 6.21
N THR A 177 0.16 15.41 5.53
CA THR A 177 -0.66 14.34 6.13
C THR A 177 0.09 13.61 7.24
N ALA A 178 1.32 13.15 6.97
CA ALA A 178 2.17 12.45 7.91
C ALA A 178 2.37 13.26 9.21
N LYS A 179 2.70 14.56 9.08
CA LYS A 179 2.86 15.47 10.23
C LYS A 179 1.59 15.64 11.04
N LYS A 180 0.41 15.67 10.41
CA LYS A 180 -0.86 15.76 11.14
C LYS A 180 -1.20 14.48 11.89
N LEU A 181 -0.91 13.31 11.30
CA LEU A 181 -1.04 12.03 12.00
C LEU A 181 -0.09 11.94 13.21
N ASP A 182 1.15 12.45 13.06
CA ASP A 182 2.14 12.52 14.15
C ASP A 182 1.75 13.51 15.26
N GLU A 183 1.26 14.71 14.90
CA GLU A 183 0.69 15.70 15.84
C GLU A 183 -0.52 15.17 16.64
N TRP A 184 -1.30 14.26 16.04
CA TRP A 184 -2.48 13.65 16.67
C TRP A 184 -2.17 12.34 17.40
N HIS A 185 -0.93 11.85 17.35
CA HIS A 185 -0.52 10.54 17.84
C HIS A 185 -1.38 9.38 17.29
N ALA A 186 -1.85 9.52 16.05
CA ALA A 186 -2.63 8.48 15.38
C ALA A 186 -1.78 7.22 15.09
N ASP A 187 -2.43 6.06 15.06
CA ASP A 187 -1.86 4.74 14.72
C ASP A 187 -0.88 4.83 13.54
N GLU A 188 0.27 4.15 13.60
CA GLU A 188 1.29 4.21 12.52
C GLU A 188 0.69 3.91 11.14
N TRP A 189 -0.20 2.92 11.09
CA TRP A 189 -0.92 2.44 9.90
C TRP A 189 -2.24 3.18 9.61
N GLN A 190 -2.56 4.31 10.27
CA GLN A 190 -3.84 5.03 10.06
C GLN A 190 -4.07 5.42 8.58
N VAL A 191 -3.01 5.73 7.85
CA VAL A 191 -3.01 5.92 6.39
C VAL A 191 -1.80 5.22 5.82
N GLY A 192 -2.00 4.31 4.87
CA GLY A 192 -0.95 3.76 4.02
C GLY A 192 -1.14 4.19 2.56
N ILE A 193 -0.04 4.46 1.85
CA ILE A 193 -0.04 4.79 0.41
C ILE A 193 0.88 3.81 -0.31
N GLN A 194 0.28 2.81 -0.94
CA GLN A 194 0.98 1.87 -1.81
C GLN A 194 1.10 2.46 -3.21
N PHE A 195 2.31 2.64 -3.73
CA PHE A 195 2.51 2.87 -5.16
C PHE A 195 2.70 1.54 -5.89
N PHE A 196 1.97 1.38 -6.99
CA PHE A 196 2.06 0.25 -7.89
C PHE A 196 2.38 0.73 -9.31
N GLN A 197 3.65 0.57 -9.72
CA GLN A 197 4.09 1.00 -11.04
C GLN A 197 3.71 -0.03 -12.11
N VAL A 198 2.96 0.40 -13.13
CA VAL A 198 2.82 -0.34 -14.40
C VAL A 198 3.81 0.21 -15.44
N GLY A 199 4.13 -0.59 -16.45
CA GLY A 199 5.21 -0.26 -17.38
C GLY A 199 6.60 -0.28 -16.75
N HIS A 200 7.61 0.27 -17.45
CA HIS A 200 9.03 0.03 -17.15
C HIS A 200 9.93 1.28 -17.21
N ASP A 201 9.39 2.49 -17.01
CA ASP A 201 10.24 3.69 -16.95
C ASP A 201 11.04 3.72 -15.63
N LYS A 202 12.34 3.47 -15.74
CA LYS A 202 13.31 3.49 -14.64
C LYS A 202 13.45 4.85 -13.98
N ASN A 203 13.01 5.94 -14.62
CA ASN A 203 12.95 7.26 -14.01
C ASN A 203 11.75 7.38 -13.06
N VAL A 204 10.64 6.71 -13.37
CA VAL A 204 9.45 6.61 -12.51
C VAL A 204 9.75 5.69 -11.33
N THR A 205 10.37 4.53 -11.57
CA THR A 205 10.83 3.62 -10.50
C THR A 205 11.67 4.37 -9.46
N LYS A 206 12.72 5.08 -9.90
CA LYS A 206 13.58 5.91 -9.03
C LYS A 206 12.89 7.08 -8.32
N TYR A 207 11.71 7.49 -8.78
CA TYR A 207 10.93 8.52 -8.11
C TYR A 207 10.06 7.91 -7.01
N LEU A 208 9.44 6.76 -7.28
CA LEU A 208 8.66 6.01 -6.30
C LEU A 208 9.57 5.42 -5.21
N GLU A 209 10.72 4.84 -5.58
CA GLU A 209 11.81 4.46 -4.66
C GLU A 209 12.24 5.61 -3.74
N TYR A 210 12.21 6.87 -4.22
CA TYR A 210 12.53 8.04 -3.39
C TYR A 210 11.37 8.45 -2.46
N LEU A 211 10.12 8.23 -2.86
CA LEU A 211 8.98 8.42 -1.94
C LEU A 211 9.04 7.37 -0.81
N ASP A 212 9.39 6.14 -1.16
CA ASP A 212 9.52 4.98 -0.29
C ASP A 212 10.76 5.08 0.64
N ASP A 213 11.97 4.75 0.15
CA ASP A 213 13.21 4.63 0.96
C ASP A 213 13.65 5.97 1.62
N SER A 214 13.21 7.15 1.15
CA SER A 214 13.86 8.45 1.46
C SER A 214 12.98 9.58 2.01
N LEU A 215 11.65 9.52 1.91
CA LEU A 215 10.79 10.66 2.26
C LEU A 215 10.64 10.84 3.78
N SER A 216 10.50 9.74 4.52
CA SER A 216 10.33 9.70 5.98
C SER A 216 11.54 10.30 6.70
N GLU A 217 12.75 9.79 6.44
CA GLU A 217 14.01 10.30 7.00
C GLU A 217 14.22 11.79 6.66
N LYS A 218 14.12 12.14 5.38
CA LYS A 218 14.42 13.50 4.89
C LYS A 218 13.51 14.58 5.46
N HIS A 219 12.26 14.25 5.76
CA HIS A 219 11.27 15.21 6.24
C HIS A 219 10.97 15.11 7.75
N GLY A 220 11.52 14.09 8.43
CA GLY A 220 11.35 13.85 9.86
C GLY A 220 9.90 13.50 10.22
N VAL A 221 9.32 12.55 9.49
CA VAL A 221 7.90 12.15 9.59
C VAL A 221 7.77 10.63 9.67
N ARG A 222 6.60 10.14 10.10
CA ARG A 222 6.28 8.71 9.99
C ARG A 222 6.47 8.16 8.58
N ASP A 223 6.89 6.91 8.55
CA ASP A 223 6.84 6.05 7.38
C ASP A 223 5.40 5.56 7.14
N MET A 224 4.95 5.62 5.89
CA MET A 224 3.56 5.37 5.45
C MET A 224 3.43 5.11 3.93
N ILE A 225 4.54 4.81 3.25
CA ILE A 225 4.62 4.62 1.79
C ILE A 225 5.29 3.27 1.53
N ASP A 226 4.90 2.57 0.46
CA ASP A 226 5.65 1.42 -0.05
C ASP A 226 5.47 1.32 -1.57
N THR A 227 6.49 0.85 -2.29
CA THR A 227 6.48 0.72 -3.76
C THR A 227 6.63 -0.72 -4.21
N VAL A 228 5.81 -1.09 -5.20
CA VAL A 228 5.97 -2.33 -6.00
C VAL A 228 5.89 -1.98 -7.48
N THR A 229 6.67 -2.68 -8.31
CA THR A 229 6.59 -2.59 -9.78
C THR A 229 5.93 -3.84 -10.35
N TRP A 230 5.19 -3.71 -11.46
CA TRP A 230 4.78 -4.85 -12.28
C TRP A 230 6.03 -5.49 -12.93
N ASP A 231 6.52 -6.56 -12.33
CA ASP A 231 7.58 -7.38 -12.93
C ASP A 231 6.96 -8.36 -13.95
N LYS A 232 7.43 -8.33 -15.20
CA LYS A 232 6.80 -9.02 -16.35
C LYS A 232 7.31 -10.45 -16.59
N ASP A 233 7.97 -11.07 -15.61
CA ASP A 233 8.38 -12.47 -15.70
C ASP A 233 7.13 -13.35 -15.92
N PRO A 234 7.06 -14.23 -16.94
CA PRO A 234 5.80 -14.56 -17.60
C PRO A 234 4.93 -15.53 -16.79
N GLY A 235 4.12 -14.96 -15.90
CA GLY A 235 3.12 -15.62 -15.06
C GLY A 235 2.15 -14.63 -14.42
N GLU A 236 1.25 -15.14 -13.59
CA GLU A 236 0.34 -14.35 -12.74
C GLU A 236 1.14 -13.59 -11.67
N LEU A 237 0.56 -12.52 -11.08
CA LEU A 237 1.22 -11.85 -9.95
C LEU A 237 1.44 -12.87 -8.83
N SER A 238 2.71 -13.07 -8.43
CA SER A 238 3.02 -14.04 -7.38
C SER A 238 2.27 -13.70 -6.08
N ALA A 239 1.90 -14.71 -5.29
CA ALA A 239 1.16 -14.48 -4.05
C ALA A 239 1.92 -13.56 -3.07
N ASP A 240 3.27 -13.63 -3.01
CA ASP A 240 4.07 -12.67 -2.23
C ASP A 240 4.06 -11.27 -2.86
N THR A 241 4.01 -11.14 -4.20
CA THR A 241 3.86 -9.84 -4.88
C THR A 241 2.50 -9.22 -4.59
N ILE A 242 1.39 -9.97 -4.74
CA ILE A 242 0.05 -9.47 -4.40
C ILE A 242 0.00 -9.07 -2.93
N LEU A 243 0.54 -9.91 -2.03
CA LEU A 243 0.58 -9.64 -0.59
C LEU A 243 1.37 -8.37 -0.27
N LYS A 244 2.46 -8.06 -0.99
CA LYS A 244 3.12 -6.75 -0.87
C LYS A 244 2.26 -5.62 -1.43
N VAL A 245 1.63 -5.77 -2.61
CA VAL A 245 0.73 -4.74 -3.19
C VAL A 245 -0.47 -4.43 -2.31
N VAL A 246 -1.01 -5.39 -1.54
CA VAL A 246 -2.18 -5.15 -0.69
C VAL A 246 -1.85 -4.78 0.77
N LEU A 247 -0.63 -5.02 1.27
CA LEU A 247 -0.27 -4.76 2.68
C LEU A 247 1.05 -3.99 2.91
N GLY A 248 1.86 -3.72 1.89
CA GLY A 248 3.21 -3.13 2.04
C GLY A 248 3.20 -1.84 2.85
N ALA A 249 2.39 -0.87 2.42
CA ALA A 249 2.26 0.43 3.06
C ALA A 249 1.50 0.45 4.41
N VAL A 250 1.00 -0.69 4.90
CA VAL A 250 0.22 -0.79 6.17
C VAL A 250 0.73 -1.85 7.16
N ASP A 251 1.66 -2.73 6.76
CA ASP A 251 2.34 -3.67 7.65
C ASP A 251 3.82 -3.87 7.24
N ARG A 252 4.72 -3.31 8.07
CA ARG A 252 6.20 -3.39 7.96
C ARG A 252 6.78 -4.82 7.94
N ARG A 253 5.96 -5.87 8.08
CA ARG A 253 6.36 -7.25 7.77
C ARG A 253 6.49 -7.49 6.26
N TYR A 254 5.84 -6.68 5.41
CA TYR A 254 5.83 -6.82 3.95
C TYR A 254 6.71 -5.80 3.22
N ASP A 255 6.88 -4.57 3.74
CA ASP A 255 7.83 -3.58 3.18
C ASP A 255 9.22 -4.20 2.95
N ARG A 256 9.78 -4.81 4.01
CA ARG A 256 11.18 -5.31 4.08
C ARG A 256 11.47 -6.48 3.15
N GLN A 257 10.46 -6.94 2.43
CA GLN A 257 10.55 -8.03 1.48
C GLN A 257 10.78 -7.45 0.09
N ARG A 258 12.05 -7.16 -0.23
CA ARG A 258 12.44 -6.91 -1.62
C ARG A 258 12.10 -8.14 -2.46
N VAL A 259 11.06 -8.01 -3.30
CA VAL A 259 10.70 -8.98 -4.33
C VAL A 259 11.94 -9.25 -5.17
N ARG A 260 12.32 -10.52 -5.28
CA ARG A 260 13.55 -10.92 -5.99
C ARG A 260 13.28 -11.05 -7.48
N SER A 261 13.39 -9.94 -8.21
CA SER A 261 13.60 -9.98 -9.66
C SER A 261 14.80 -10.89 -9.95
N SER A 262 14.57 -11.96 -10.70
CA SER A 262 15.60 -12.93 -11.06
C SER A 262 16.26 -12.50 -12.36
N PHE A 263 17.55 -12.16 -12.30
CA PHE A 263 18.40 -11.81 -13.45
C PHE A 263 19.06 -13.05 -14.06
#